data_AF-A0AAW2QQ21-F1
#
_entry.id   AF-A0AAW2QQ21-F1
#
_cell.length_a   1.000
_cell.length_b   1.000
_cell.length_c   1.000
_cell.angle_alpha   90.00
_cell.angle_beta   90.00
_cell.angle_gamma   90.00
#
_symmetry.space_group_name_H-M   'P 1'
#
loop_
_entity.id
_entity.type
_entity.pdbx_description
1 polymer ?
#
loop_
_entity_poly.entity_id
_entity_poly.type
_entity_poly.pdbx_seq_one_letter_code
_entity_poly.pdbx_strand_id
1 'polypeptide(L)'
;MFFCFRLSFGLFAAILMSRKRNAIVAAGLVAFASAGLAFPFYMASKSSRAPVIDSSKPLPPQATFRGPYINTGSRDVGPDHQTYPKK
;
A
#
# COMPACT_ATOMS: atom_id res chain seq x y z
N MET A 1 40.34 37.80 -25.79
CA MET A 1 39.98 37.85 -24.36
C MET A 1 38.46 37.83 -24.12
N PHE A 2 37.65 38.62 -24.85
CA PHE A 2 36.18 38.64 -24.73
C PHE A 2 35.46 37.30 -25.00
N PHE A 3 35.96 36.48 -25.92
CA PHE A 3 35.34 35.19 -26.30
C PHE A 3 35.45 34.13 -25.18
N CYS A 4 36.59 34.10 -24.47
CA CYS A 4 36.84 33.16 -23.36
C CYS A 4 36.00 33.49 -22.11
N PHE A 5 35.77 34.79 -21.86
CA PHE A 5 34.96 35.27 -20.74
C PHE A 5 33.47 34.94 -20.93
N ARG A 6 32.96 35.06 -22.16
CA ARG A 6 31.55 34.76 -22.51
C ARG A 6 31.24 33.25 -22.48
N LEU A 7 32.21 32.41 -22.85
CA LEU A 7 32.09 30.95 -22.75
C LEU A 7 32.14 30.46 -21.29
N SER A 8 33.03 31.04 -20.48
CA SER A 8 33.16 30.70 -19.05
C SER A 8 31.91 31.09 -18.25
N PHE A 9 31.32 32.26 -18.53
CA PHE A 9 30.10 32.70 -17.86
C PHE A 9 28.86 31.87 -18.27
N GLY A 10 28.74 31.52 -19.55
CA GLY A 10 27.64 30.67 -20.05
C GLY A 10 27.67 29.26 -19.47
N LEU A 11 28.86 28.66 -19.37
CA LEU A 11 29.04 27.34 -18.77
C LEU A 11 28.74 27.35 -17.27
N PHE A 12 29.19 28.38 -16.55
CA PHE A 12 28.93 28.53 -15.11
C PHE A 12 27.42 28.72 -14.82
N ALA A 13 26.73 29.52 -15.62
CA ALA A 13 25.28 29.69 -15.54
C ALA A 13 24.52 28.38 -15.85
N ALA A 14 24.96 27.62 -16.85
CA ALA A 14 24.37 26.33 -17.19
C ALA A 14 24.52 25.29 -16.06
N ILE A 15 25.69 25.25 -15.39
CA ILE A 15 25.94 24.38 -14.23
C ILE A 15 25.05 24.77 -13.03
N LEU A 16 24.84 26.07 -12.79
CA LEU A 16 23.94 26.54 -11.75
C LEU A 16 22.47 26.19 -12.04
N MET A 17 22.04 26.32 -13.31
CA MET A 17 20.68 25.96 -13.72
C MET A 17 20.42 24.45 -13.69
N SER A 18 21.41 23.60 -13.98
CA SER A 18 21.28 22.15 -13.80
C SER A 18 21.25 21.76 -12.33
N ARG A 19 22.10 22.34 -11.48
CA ARG A 19 22.12 22.05 -10.03
C ARG A 19 20.80 22.40 -9.34
N LYS A 20 20.20 23.55 -9.67
CA LYS A 20 18.88 23.94 -9.15
C LYS A 20 17.77 22.95 -9.55
N ARG A 21 17.73 22.55 -10.82
CA ARG A 21 16.75 21.56 -11.31
C ARG A 21 16.93 20.20 -10.64
N ASN A 22 18.18 19.74 -10.51
CA ASN A 22 18.49 18.48 -9.84
C ASN A 22 18.10 18.50 -8.35
N ALA A 23 18.27 19.64 -7.68
CA ALA A 23 17.83 19.80 -6.29
C ALA A 23 16.31 19.68 -6.13
N ILE A 24 15.54 20.27 -7.06
CA ILE A 24 14.08 20.16 -7.07
C ILE A 24 13.65 18.70 -7.29
N VAL A 25 14.26 18.02 -8.28
CA VAL A 25 13.97 16.61 -8.58
C VAL A 25 14.34 15.71 -7.39
N ALA A 26 15.51 15.92 -6.79
CA ALA A 26 15.95 15.15 -5.63
C ALA A 26 15.01 15.34 -4.43
N ALA A 27 14.60 16.58 -4.15
CA ALA A 27 13.63 16.87 -3.10
C ALA A 27 12.28 16.19 -3.36
N GLY A 28 11.78 16.25 -4.59
CA GLY A 28 10.54 15.56 -4.99
C GLY A 28 10.64 14.04 -4.86
N LEU A 29 11.77 13.45 -5.26
CA LEU A 29 12.00 12.01 -5.16
C LEU A 29 12.07 11.54 -3.70
N VAL A 30 12.76 12.27 -2.84
CA VAL A 30 12.83 11.97 -1.40
C VAL A 30 11.45 12.08 -0.76
N ALA A 31 10.70 13.15 -1.05
CA ALA A 31 9.35 13.33 -0.53
C ALA A 31 8.41 12.18 -0.98
N PHE A 32 8.41 11.87 -2.27
CA PHE A 32 7.58 10.79 -2.83
C PHE A 32 7.94 9.42 -2.26
N ALA A 33 9.23 9.07 -2.22
CA ALA A 33 9.69 7.80 -1.66
C ALA A 33 9.34 7.67 -0.17
N SER A 34 9.57 8.73 0.62
CA SER A 34 9.22 8.73 2.05
C SER A 34 7.73 8.53 2.29
N ALA A 35 6.87 9.19 1.50
CA ALA A 35 5.42 9.01 1.59
C ALA A 35 4.98 7.60 1.19
N GLY A 36 5.53 7.04 0.10
CA GLY A 36 5.24 5.68 -0.35
C GLY A 36 5.65 4.61 0.66
N LEU A 37 6.83 4.78 1.29
CA LEU A 37 7.31 3.88 2.35
C LEU A 37 6.50 4.03 3.65
N ALA A 38 6.05 5.23 3.99
CA ALA A 38 5.24 5.48 5.18
C ALA A 38 3.77 5.05 5.02
N PHE A 39 3.27 4.97 3.79
CA PHE A 39 1.88 4.64 3.48
C PHE A 39 1.34 3.35 4.13
N PRO A 40 2.02 2.18 4.03
CA PRO A 40 1.51 0.96 4.67
C PRO A 40 1.38 1.08 6.19
N PHE A 41 2.32 1.78 6.85
CA PHE A 41 2.28 2.01 8.30
C PHE A 41 1.16 2.99 8.71
N TYR A 42 0.94 4.04 7.91
CA TYR A 42 -0.18 4.96 8.11
C TYR A 42 -1.53 4.23 7.98
N MET A 43 -1.70 3.37 6.98
CA MET A 43 -2.92 2.59 6.79
C MET A 43 -3.14 1.59 7.92
N ALA A 44 -2.11 0.86 8.33
CA ALA A 44 -2.19 -0.08 9.44
C ALA A 44 -2.57 0.62 10.76
N SER A 45 -1.95 1.76 11.07
CA SER A 45 -2.25 2.54 12.28
C SER A 45 -3.63 3.22 12.26
N LYS A 46 -4.21 3.47 11.07
CA LYS A 46 -5.61 3.92 10.95
C LYS A 46 -6.60 2.77 11.12
N SER A 47 -6.31 1.59 10.54
CA SER A 47 -7.19 0.43 10.59
C SER A 47 -7.43 -0.06 12.03
N SER A 48 -6.50 0.16 12.96
CA SER A 48 -6.66 -0.23 14.37
C SER A 48 -7.61 0.69 15.14
N ARG A 49 -7.85 1.93 14.67
CA ARG A 49 -8.69 2.91 15.39
C ARG A 49 -10.17 2.81 15.04
N ALA A 50 -10.49 2.22 13.90
CA ALA A 50 -11.86 1.95 13.46
C ALA A 50 -11.86 0.59 12.74
N PRO A 51 -11.80 -0.52 13.49
CA PRO A 51 -11.88 -1.84 12.88
C PRO A 51 -13.21 -1.94 12.14
N VAL A 52 -13.14 -2.15 10.83
CA VAL A 52 -14.32 -2.36 9.96
C VAL A 52 -15.13 -3.58 10.41
N ILE A 53 -14.46 -4.50 11.11
CA ILE A 53 -15.04 -5.70 11.69
C ILE A 53 -14.94 -5.59 13.21
N ASP A 54 -16.09 -5.46 13.85
CA ASP A 54 -16.21 -5.60 15.29
C ASP A 54 -15.91 -7.05 15.68
N SER A 55 -14.82 -7.28 16.42
CA SER A 55 -14.42 -8.62 16.88
C SER A 55 -15.31 -9.17 17.99
N SER A 56 -16.14 -8.31 18.61
CA SER A 56 -17.16 -8.75 19.58
C SER A 56 -18.43 -9.28 18.89
N LYS A 57 -18.57 -9.03 17.58
CA LYS A 57 -19.69 -9.48 16.78
C LYS A 57 -19.26 -10.65 15.88
N PRO A 58 -20.09 -11.71 15.72
CA PRO A 58 -19.81 -12.75 14.76
C PRO A 58 -19.65 -12.16 13.35
N LEU A 59 -18.66 -12.66 12.63
CA LEU A 59 -18.37 -12.26 11.25
C LEU A 59 -19.65 -12.37 10.39
N PRO A 60 -19.91 -11.41 9.48
CA PRO A 60 -21.11 -11.41 8.67
C PRO A 60 -21.24 -12.75 7.93
N PRO A 61 -22.46 -13.26 7.70
CA PRO A 61 -22.68 -14.55 7.06
C PRO A 61 -21.91 -14.69 5.76
N GLN A 62 -21.68 -13.63 4.99
CA GLN A 62 -20.89 -13.64 3.76
C GLN A 62 -19.38 -13.88 3.98
N ALA A 63 -18.84 -13.54 5.14
CA ALA A 63 -17.46 -13.84 5.56
C ALA A 63 -17.35 -15.17 6.33
N THR A 64 -18.48 -15.67 6.85
CA THR A 64 -18.57 -16.94 7.59
C THR A 64 -19.18 -18.07 6.76
N PHE A 65 -19.78 -17.80 5.58
CA PHE A 65 -20.38 -18.80 4.69
C PHE A 65 -19.26 -19.56 4.02
N ARG A 66 -18.76 -20.46 4.84
CA ARG A 66 -18.15 -21.69 4.46
C ARG A 66 -19.24 -22.47 3.74
N GLY A 67 -19.21 -22.47 2.40
CA GLY A 67 -20.00 -23.43 1.63
C GLY A 67 -19.78 -24.85 2.18
N PRO A 68 -20.63 -25.84 1.84
CA PRO A 68 -20.63 -27.16 2.49
C PRO A 68 -19.25 -27.84 2.59
N TYR A 69 -18.30 -27.44 1.75
CA TYR A 69 -16.89 -27.78 1.84
C TYR A 69 -16.04 -26.50 1.82
N ILE A 70 -15.75 -25.92 2.99
CA ILE A 70 -14.63 -24.98 3.11
C ILE A 70 -13.52 -25.61 3.94
N ASN A 71 -12.38 -25.80 3.26
CA ASN A 71 -11.02 -25.89 3.78
C ASN A 71 -10.80 -26.76 5.04
N THR A 72 -11.47 -27.90 5.17
CA THR A 72 -10.86 -29.03 5.87
C THR A 72 -10.12 -29.83 4.80
N GLY A 73 -8.83 -30.08 4.97
CA GLY A 73 -8.05 -30.92 4.06
C GLY A 73 -8.48 -32.41 4.07
N SER A 74 -9.65 -32.71 4.61
CA SER A 74 -10.22 -34.05 4.69
C SER A 74 -11.44 -34.12 3.77
N ARG A 75 -11.43 -35.09 2.86
CA ARG A 75 -12.55 -35.41 1.95
C ARG A 75 -13.71 -36.13 2.66
N ASP A 76 -13.69 -36.18 3.99
CA ASP A 76 -14.48 -37.13 4.78
C ASP A 76 -15.74 -36.51 5.38
N VAL A 77 -15.93 -35.19 5.22
CA VAL A 77 -17.12 -34.48 5.69
C VAL A 77 -18.05 -34.18 4.50
N GLY A 78 -18.55 -35.25 3.89
CA GLY A 78 -19.80 -35.19 3.10
C GLY A 78 -20.99 -35.13 4.06
N PRO A 79 -22.18 -34.70 3.59
CA PRO A 79 -23.38 -34.63 4.43
C PRO A 79 -23.63 -35.99 5.08
N ASP A 80 -23.45 -36.05 6.40
CA ASP A 80 -23.81 -37.20 7.21
C ASP A 80 -25.30 -37.47 6.97
N HIS A 81 -25.63 -38.72 6.67
CA HIS A 81 -26.97 -39.26 6.40
C HIS A 81 -27.97 -39.13 7.56
N GLN A 82 -27.66 -38.36 8.60
CA GLN A 82 -28.57 -38.10 9.70
C GLN A 82 -29.62 -37.06 9.31
N THR A 83 -30.79 -37.58 8.94
CA THR A 83 -32.06 -36.87 8.90
C THR A 83 -32.44 -36.38 10.29
N TYR A 84 -31.98 -35.17 10.65
CA TYR A 84 -32.52 -34.46 11.80
C TYR A 84 -33.91 -33.91 11.44
N PRO A 85 -34.99 -34.29 12.15
CA PRO A 85 -36.29 -33.66 11.94
C PRO A 85 -36.22 -32.19 12.38
N LYS A 86 -36.53 -31.26 11.47
CA LYS A 86 -36.72 -29.85 11.83
C LYS A 86 -37.93 -29.74 12.74
N LYS A 87 -37.74 -29.06 13.88
CA LYS A 87 -38.81 -28.54 14.71
C LYS A 87 -39.16 -27.12 14.28
#